data_AF-A0A3N2EUZ3-F1
#
_entry.id   AF-A0A3N2EUZ3-F1
#
_cell.length_a   1.000
_cell.length_b   1.000
_cell.length_c   1.000
_cell.angle_alpha   90.00
_cell.angle_beta   90.00
_cell.angle_gamma   90.00
#
_symmetry.space_group_name_H-M   'P 1'
#
loop_
_entity.id
_entity.type
_entity.pdbx_description
1 polymer ?
#
loop_
_entity_poly.entity_id
_entity_poly.type
_entity_poly.pdbx_seq_one_letter_code
_entity_poly.pdbx_strand_id
1 'polypeptide(L)'
;MNFRLIAVSSSLLLLSCSTAFADNSRLDAVKIFADTVLDKAGDKYHGSSPSPLLASGVDPRTGEQMMWVFPDGRTAVLSNFSAQQNLMRVLVGLSNLTGDEKYKKRAEETVRYYFKHYQDNSGLLIWGGHRFIDLKTLQPEGPSEKELVHELKNAYPYYELMFAVDKPATVRFIRGFWNAHVYDWEVIETSRHGQYDKKMGKLWDSSFTQQPPFFATKGLSFLNAGNDLIYSASMLYKYNNEPGALVWAKRLAEQYVLPRDKQTGLGVYQFTQPLKRAETSDDSDTNSKYGDRAQRQFGPEFGPTALEGNMLLKGRTSTLYSENALMQLALAKSLGSNGADIQKWTVDGLKAFAHYAYDPSNNTFRPMLANGTDLSNYTLPRDGYYGKKGSVLKPYPAGSEFLLSYARAYTLAKDSELWKVARGIASSEGLGDIGEPDGIKAQLNMGTKNSDPYAIFALIDLWQATSQQNYLQLARKVADNILQQHRLNGFFVGQQNTQYANIDNIDPYALLALEAALQNKADAVPQFLNGSGFTEGAYRLADGSMRISTRDEELFALKTGEQLKPNGKK
;
A
#
# COMPACT_ATOMS: atom_id res chain seq x y z
N MET A 1 -5.81 -63.23 -29.50
CA MET A 1 -5.48 -62.78 -28.13
C MET A 1 -4.66 -61.50 -28.24
N ASN A 2 -5.27 -60.33 -28.04
CA ASN A 2 -4.57 -59.04 -28.05
C ASN A 2 -4.91 -58.29 -26.75
N PHE A 3 -3.97 -58.33 -25.81
CA PHE A 3 -3.92 -57.44 -24.64
C PHE A 3 -3.19 -56.17 -25.06
N ARG A 4 -3.82 -55.00 -24.93
CA ARG A 4 -3.20 -53.69 -24.61
C ARG A 4 -4.23 -52.56 -24.79
N LEU A 5 -4.91 -52.19 -23.72
CA LEU A 5 -5.56 -50.87 -23.59
C LEU A 5 -6.02 -50.60 -22.15
N ILE A 6 -5.10 -50.59 -21.19
CA ILE A 6 -5.34 -50.02 -19.85
C ILE A 6 -4.03 -49.38 -19.38
N ALA A 7 -3.76 -48.14 -19.80
CA ALA A 7 -2.64 -47.36 -19.23
C ALA A 7 -2.80 -45.82 -19.35
N VAL A 8 -3.96 -45.30 -19.75
CA VAL A 8 -4.14 -43.84 -19.96
C VAL A 8 -5.06 -43.17 -18.92
N SER A 9 -5.90 -43.92 -18.20
CA SER A 9 -6.81 -43.32 -17.19
C SER A 9 -6.17 -43.05 -15.82
N SER A 10 -5.08 -43.72 -15.44
CA SER A 10 -4.51 -43.56 -14.09
C SER A 10 -3.72 -42.25 -13.93
N SER A 11 -3.10 -41.76 -15.00
CA SER A 11 -2.28 -40.53 -14.95
C SER A 11 -3.14 -39.25 -14.89
N LEU A 12 -4.33 -39.24 -15.53
CA LEU A 12 -5.27 -38.11 -15.42
C LEU A 12 -5.98 -38.06 -14.06
N LEU A 13 -6.29 -39.21 -13.43
CA LEU A 13 -6.88 -39.25 -12.09
C LEU A 13 -5.88 -38.83 -11.00
N LEU A 14 -4.60 -39.20 -11.13
CA LEU A 14 -3.55 -38.81 -10.19
C LEU A 14 -3.22 -37.31 -10.28
N LEU A 15 -3.16 -36.72 -11.48
CA LEU A 15 -3.00 -35.27 -11.63
C LEU A 15 -4.20 -34.50 -11.06
N SER A 16 -5.44 -34.92 -11.35
CA SER A 16 -6.65 -34.23 -10.87
C SER A 16 -6.90 -34.36 -9.35
N CYS A 17 -6.54 -35.48 -8.72
CA CYS A 17 -6.56 -35.62 -7.26
C CYS A 17 -5.48 -34.78 -6.58
N SER A 18 -4.28 -34.70 -7.16
CA SER A 18 -3.18 -33.91 -6.58
C SER A 18 -3.43 -32.40 -6.63
N THR A 19 -4.10 -31.89 -7.68
CA THR A 19 -4.48 -30.49 -7.78
C THR A 19 -5.59 -30.12 -6.80
N ALA A 20 -6.63 -30.94 -6.66
CA ALA A 20 -7.72 -30.69 -5.70
C ALA A 20 -7.26 -30.73 -4.23
N PHE A 21 -6.31 -31.60 -3.88
CA PHE A 21 -5.76 -31.69 -2.53
C PHE A 21 -4.87 -30.49 -2.16
N ALA A 22 -4.02 -30.04 -3.10
CA ALA A 22 -3.21 -28.84 -2.92
C ALA A 22 -4.07 -27.55 -2.87
N ASP A 23 -5.17 -27.51 -3.62
CA ASP A 23 -6.12 -26.38 -3.60
C ASP A 23 -6.84 -26.25 -2.27
N ASN A 24 -7.22 -27.38 -1.66
CA ASN A 24 -7.77 -27.41 -0.32
C ASN A 24 -6.78 -26.88 0.73
N SER A 25 -5.48 -27.19 0.58
CA SER A 25 -4.44 -26.80 1.55
C SER A 25 -4.20 -25.28 1.67
N ARG A 26 -4.36 -24.52 0.57
CA ARG A 26 -4.21 -23.04 0.61
C ARG A 26 -5.36 -22.40 1.36
N LEU A 27 -6.59 -22.80 1.04
CA LEU A 27 -7.78 -22.26 1.69
C LEU A 27 -7.79 -22.63 3.19
N ASP A 28 -7.40 -23.86 3.52
CA ASP A 28 -7.22 -24.32 4.91
C ASP A 28 -6.16 -23.50 5.65
N ALA A 29 -5.02 -23.20 5.02
CA ALA A 29 -3.98 -22.39 5.64
C ALA A 29 -4.46 -20.96 5.95
N VAL A 30 -5.23 -20.34 5.05
CA VAL A 30 -5.84 -19.04 5.29
C VAL A 30 -6.92 -19.12 6.38
N LYS A 31 -7.71 -20.19 6.40
CA LYS A 31 -8.69 -20.44 7.46
C LYS A 31 -8.02 -20.56 8.83
N ILE A 32 -6.94 -21.34 8.94
CA ILE A 32 -6.14 -21.47 10.16
C ILE A 32 -5.57 -20.11 10.57
N PHE A 33 -5.06 -19.32 9.62
CA PHE A 33 -4.59 -17.97 9.90
C PHE A 33 -5.69 -17.09 10.48
N ALA A 34 -6.85 -17.02 9.83
CA ALA A 34 -7.97 -16.22 10.31
C ALA A 34 -8.43 -16.66 11.70
N ASP A 35 -8.62 -17.97 11.92
CA ASP A 35 -8.98 -18.52 13.24
C ASP A 35 -7.92 -18.17 14.31
N THR A 36 -6.63 -18.26 13.96
CA THR A 36 -5.51 -17.93 14.87
C THR A 36 -5.44 -16.44 15.20
N VAL A 37 -5.63 -15.56 14.21
CA VAL A 37 -5.66 -14.10 14.42
C VAL A 37 -6.81 -13.71 15.32
N LEU A 38 -8.02 -14.21 15.05
CA LEU A 38 -9.20 -13.89 15.86
C LEU A 38 -9.07 -14.34 17.32
N ASP A 39 -8.37 -15.45 17.57
CA ASP A 39 -8.03 -15.91 18.93
C ASP A 39 -6.89 -15.09 19.56
N LYS A 40 -5.71 -15.07 18.93
CA LYS A 40 -4.50 -14.56 19.57
C LYS A 40 -4.39 -13.04 19.56
N ALA A 41 -4.88 -12.38 18.53
CA ALA A 41 -4.92 -10.92 18.44
C ALA A 41 -6.17 -10.31 19.07
N GLY A 42 -7.17 -11.13 19.42
CA GLY A 42 -8.40 -10.68 20.07
C GLY A 42 -8.18 -9.97 21.41
N ASP A 43 -9.16 -9.17 21.80
CA ASP A 43 -9.19 -8.52 23.11
C ASP A 43 -9.22 -9.54 24.25
N LYS A 44 -8.18 -9.52 25.09
CA LYS A 44 -8.00 -10.40 26.26
C LYS A 44 -8.11 -9.65 27.58
N TYR A 45 -8.47 -8.37 27.56
CA TYR A 45 -8.36 -7.47 28.71
C TYR A 45 -9.71 -7.17 29.37
N HIS A 46 -10.82 -7.53 28.71
CA HIS A 46 -12.17 -7.19 29.15
C HIS A 46 -13.04 -8.41 29.51
N GLY A 47 -12.41 -9.50 29.99
CA GLY A 47 -13.09 -10.65 30.57
C GLY A 47 -14.16 -11.27 29.65
N SER A 48 -15.39 -11.41 30.15
CA SER A 48 -16.53 -11.97 29.39
C SER A 48 -17.16 -11.02 28.38
N SER A 49 -16.63 -9.80 28.22
CA SER A 49 -17.17 -8.80 27.29
C SER A 49 -16.05 -8.17 26.44
N PRO A 50 -15.28 -8.99 25.70
CA PRO A 50 -14.21 -8.49 24.84
C PRO A 50 -14.78 -7.60 23.72
N SER A 51 -14.07 -6.52 23.40
CA SER A 51 -14.33 -5.76 22.18
C SER A 51 -14.04 -6.60 20.92
N PRO A 52 -14.60 -6.25 19.75
CA PRO A 52 -14.27 -6.93 18.50
C PRO A 52 -12.91 -6.51 17.92
N LEU A 53 -12.18 -5.61 18.59
CA LEU A 53 -10.90 -5.11 18.10
C LEU A 53 -9.81 -6.18 18.15
N LEU A 54 -8.74 -5.93 17.39
CA LEU A 54 -7.59 -6.83 17.27
C LEU A 54 -6.30 -6.05 17.48
N ALA A 55 -5.30 -6.68 18.09
CA ALA A 55 -3.93 -6.16 18.13
C ALA A 55 -3.28 -6.26 16.74
N SER A 56 -2.57 -5.23 16.30
CA SER A 56 -1.94 -5.19 14.97
C SER A 56 -0.78 -6.20 14.80
N GLY A 57 -0.13 -6.59 15.91
CA GLY A 57 0.97 -7.54 15.90
C GLY A 57 0.88 -8.55 17.03
N VAL A 58 1.33 -9.78 16.77
CA VAL A 58 1.35 -10.89 17.75
C VAL A 58 2.65 -11.67 17.61
N ASP A 59 3.33 -11.99 18.71
CA ASP A 59 4.40 -12.99 18.68
C ASP A 59 3.77 -14.36 18.40
N PRO A 60 4.05 -14.98 17.24
CA PRO A 60 3.41 -16.24 16.85
C PRO A 60 3.78 -17.42 17.77
N ARG A 61 4.81 -17.29 18.61
CA ARG A 61 5.28 -18.36 19.51
C ARG A 61 4.55 -18.36 20.84
N THR A 62 4.23 -17.18 21.36
CA THR A 62 3.70 -16.99 22.72
C THR A 62 2.24 -16.50 22.70
N GLY A 63 1.81 -15.86 21.61
CA GLY A 63 0.54 -15.14 21.55
C GLY A 63 0.56 -13.79 22.25
N GLU A 64 1.75 -13.29 22.63
CA GLU A 64 1.95 -11.94 23.18
C GLU A 64 1.62 -10.89 22.13
N GLN A 65 0.86 -9.86 22.52
CA GLN A 65 0.42 -8.81 21.61
C GLN A 65 1.43 -7.65 21.60
N MET A 66 1.76 -7.16 20.41
CA MET A 66 2.73 -6.09 20.21
C MET A 66 2.28 -4.80 20.92
N MET A 67 3.21 -4.16 21.63
CA MET A 67 2.94 -2.95 22.40
C MET A 67 3.72 -1.74 21.89
N TRP A 68 3.13 -0.56 22.06
CA TRP A 68 3.82 0.72 21.99
C TRP A 68 4.29 1.13 23.38
N VAL A 69 5.52 1.63 23.52
CA VAL A 69 6.07 2.10 24.79
C VAL A 69 6.18 3.63 24.75
N PHE A 70 5.38 4.29 25.57
CA PHE A 70 5.30 5.75 25.67
C PHE A 70 6.50 6.36 26.43
N PRO A 71 6.72 7.68 26.31
CA PRO A 71 7.83 8.35 26.99
C PRO A 71 7.89 8.17 28.50
N ASP A 72 6.73 8.07 29.16
CA ASP A 72 6.57 7.84 30.60
C ASP A 72 6.76 6.37 31.01
N GLY A 73 6.96 5.46 30.06
CA GLY A 73 7.07 4.02 30.29
C GLY A 73 5.74 3.26 30.28
N ARG A 74 4.60 3.95 30.11
CA ARG A 74 3.31 3.31 29.90
C ARG A 74 3.35 2.48 28.61
N THR A 75 2.64 1.36 28.61
CA THR A 75 2.52 0.49 27.43
C THR A 75 1.07 0.38 26.98
N ALA A 76 0.85 0.49 25.68
CA ALA A 76 -0.44 0.23 25.04
C ALA A 76 -0.32 -0.92 24.07
N VAL A 77 -1.30 -1.82 24.02
CA VAL A 77 -1.37 -2.82 22.94
C VAL A 77 -1.87 -2.12 21.69
N LEU A 78 -1.05 -2.14 20.64
CA LEU A 78 -1.33 -1.41 19.40
C LEU A 78 -2.52 -2.03 18.67
N SER A 79 -3.69 -1.37 18.67
CA SER A 79 -4.81 -1.69 17.79
C SER A 79 -5.06 -0.51 16.85
N ASN A 80 -4.51 -0.57 15.64
CA ASN A 80 -4.68 0.48 14.64
C ASN A 80 -5.46 -0.03 13.43
N PHE A 81 -6.72 0.36 13.31
CA PHE A 81 -7.59 -0.19 12.26
C PHE A 81 -7.19 0.20 10.84
N SER A 82 -6.49 1.32 10.62
CA SER A 82 -5.95 1.61 9.28
C SER A 82 -4.89 0.59 8.85
N ALA A 83 -4.25 -0.08 9.81
CA ALA A 83 -3.25 -1.14 9.62
C ALA A 83 -3.86 -2.55 9.75
N GLN A 84 -5.15 -2.72 9.43
CA GLN A 84 -5.87 -4.00 9.45
C GLN A 84 -6.77 -4.18 8.22
N GLN A 85 -6.61 -3.32 7.22
CA GLN A 85 -7.54 -3.24 6.08
C GLN A 85 -7.31 -4.35 5.06
N ASN A 86 -6.13 -4.95 4.99
CA ASN A 86 -5.90 -6.19 4.23
C ASN A 86 -6.52 -7.38 4.97
N LEU A 87 -6.40 -7.44 6.31
CA LEU A 87 -7.10 -8.47 7.09
C LEU A 87 -8.62 -8.41 6.88
N MET A 88 -9.23 -7.22 6.85
CA MET A 88 -10.66 -7.09 6.57
C MET A 88 -11.03 -7.70 5.20
N ARG A 89 -10.21 -7.45 4.18
CA ARG A 89 -10.39 -8.04 2.83
C ARG A 89 -10.20 -9.56 2.85
N VAL A 90 -9.24 -10.08 3.60
CA VAL A 90 -9.01 -11.51 3.81
C VAL A 90 -10.21 -12.18 4.48
N LEU A 91 -10.74 -11.62 5.58
CA LEU A 91 -11.88 -12.19 6.30
C LEU A 91 -13.15 -12.24 5.45
N VAL A 92 -13.43 -11.17 4.71
CA VAL A 92 -14.58 -11.12 3.78
C VAL A 92 -14.38 -12.08 2.61
N GLY A 93 -13.21 -12.06 1.97
CA GLY A 93 -12.88 -12.97 0.86
C GLY A 93 -12.95 -14.45 1.27
N LEU A 94 -12.47 -14.78 2.47
CA LEU A 94 -12.55 -16.13 3.03
C LEU A 94 -14.00 -16.57 3.23
N SER A 95 -14.87 -15.69 3.76
CA SER A 95 -16.30 -16.01 3.91
C SER A 95 -16.96 -16.23 2.55
N ASN A 96 -16.66 -15.38 1.57
CA ASN A 96 -17.24 -15.49 0.23
C ASN A 96 -16.85 -16.80 -0.48
N LEU A 97 -15.63 -17.30 -0.26
CA LEU A 97 -15.16 -18.56 -0.88
C LEU A 97 -15.60 -19.82 -0.12
N THR A 98 -15.72 -19.76 1.21
CA THR A 98 -16.02 -20.92 2.05
C THR A 98 -17.50 -21.06 2.43
N GLY A 99 -18.25 -19.97 2.42
CA GLY A 99 -19.60 -19.88 2.99
C GLY A 99 -19.65 -19.77 4.52
N ASP A 100 -18.50 -19.74 5.22
CA ASP A 100 -18.46 -19.53 6.67
C ASP A 100 -18.52 -18.03 6.99
N GLU A 101 -19.73 -17.55 7.27
CA GLU A 101 -20.02 -16.13 7.52
C GLU A 101 -19.34 -15.54 8.77
N LYS A 102 -18.75 -16.35 9.66
CA LYS A 102 -18.20 -15.85 10.92
C LYS A 102 -17.08 -14.82 10.71
N TYR A 103 -16.27 -14.98 9.65
CA TYR A 103 -15.13 -14.09 9.39
C TYR A 103 -15.61 -12.71 8.92
N LYS A 104 -16.55 -12.69 7.97
CA LYS A 104 -17.19 -11.46 7.50
C LYS A 104 -17.93 -10.75 8.62
N LYS A 105 -18.71 -11.49 9.44
CA LYS A 105 -19.39 -10.92 10.62
C LYS A 105 -18.41 -10.25 11.57
N ARG A 106 -17.25 -10.87 11.85
CA ARG A 106 -16.21 -10.25 12.68
C ARG A 106 -15.65 -8.97 12.05
N ALA A 107 -15.41 -8.94 10.74
CA ALA A 107 -14.98 -7.72 10.05
C ALA A 107 -16.04 -6.60 10.17
N GLU A 108 -17.32 -6.93 9.99
CA GLU A 108 -18.44 -6.00 10.14
C GLU A 108 -18.59 -5.47 11.58
N GLU A 109 -18.40 -6.34 12.57
CA GLU A 109 -18.41 -5.98 14.00
C GLU A 109 -17.30 -4.99 14.34
N THR A 110 -16.08 -5.21 13.85
CA THR A 110 -14.96 -4.27 14.05
C THR A 110 -15.25 -2.90 13.44
N VAL A 111 -15.77 -2.85 12.21
CA VAL A 111 -16.17 -1.59 11.55
C VAL A 111 -17.24 -0.86 12.36
N ARG A 112 -18.30 -1.58 12.75
CA ARG A 112 -19.41 -1.01 13.53
C ARG A 112 -18.93 -0.46 14.87
N TYR A 113 -17.99 -1.16 15.50
CA TYR A 113 -17.40 -0.72 16.76
C TYR A 113 -16.58 0.57 16.60
N TYR A 114 -15.76 0.65 15.54
CA TYR A 114 -15.00 1.87 15.23
C TYR A 114 -15.91 3.07 14.95
N PHE A 115 -16.96 2.91 14.15
CA PHE A 115 -17.89 4.02 13.91
C PHE A 115 -18.63 4.46 15.18
N LYS A 116 -18.99 3.50 16.04
CA LYS A 116 -19.72 3.80 17.27
C LYS A 116 -18.85 4.49 18.33
N HIS A 117 -17.59 4.09 18.46
CA HIS A 117 -16.75 4.47 19.60
C HIS A 117 -15.57 5.37 19.23
N TYR A 118 -15.10 5.32 17.99
CA TYR A 118 -13.83 5.93 17.56
C TYR A 118 -13.97 6.77 16.29
N GLN A 119 -15.16 7.31 16.04
CA GLN A 119 -15.40 8.35 15.05
C GLN A 119 -15.69 9.67 15.77
N ASP A 120 -14.89 10.70 15.51
CA ASP A 120 -15.07 12.02 16.14
C ASP A 120 -16.29 12.77 15.57
N ASN A 121 -16.52 13.99 16.07
CA ASN A 121 -17.66 14.79 15.62
C ASN A 121 -17.51 15.25 14.16
N SER A 122 -16.28 15.47 13.69
CA SER A 122 -16.00 15.83 12.30
C SER A 122 -16.24 14.68 11.31
N GLY A 123 -16.23 13.44 11.81
CA GLY A 123 -16.37 12.21 11.05
C GLY A 123 -15.07 11.43 10.88
N LEU A 124 -13.92 11.99 11.27
CA LEU A 124 -12.63 11.32 11.23
C LEU A 124 -12.57 10.15 12.22
N LEU A 125 -11.92 9.07 11.81
CA LEU A 125 -11.65 7.93 12.68
C LEU A 125 -10.37 8.15 13.48
N ILE A 126 -10.34 7.63 14.71
CA ILE A 126 -9.14 7.58 15.54
C ILE A 126 -8.27 6.39 15.10
N TRP A 127 -7.49 6.62 14.04
CA TRP A 127 -6.63 5.63 13.39
C TRP A 127 -5.54 6.34 12.58
N GLY A 128 -4.76 5.60 11.78
CA GLY A 128 -3.81 6.17 10.84
C GLY A 128 -2.41 6.33 11.43
N GLY A 129 -1.60 7.16 10.79
CA GLY A 129 -0.17 7.29 11.10
C GLY A 129 0.12 7.75 12.54
N HIS A 130 -0.80 8.46 13.18
CA HIS A 130 -0.54 9.13 14.45
C HIS A 130 -1.60 8.89 15.52
N ARG A 131 -2.55 7.98 15.28
CA ARG A 131 -3.60 7.63 16.25
C ARG A 131 -3.92 6.15 16.18
N PHE A 132 -4.21 5.55 17.32
CA PHE A 132 -4.63 4.15 17.43
C PHE A 132 -5.44 3.95 18.71
N ILE A 133 -5.95 2.75 18.95
CA ILE A 133 -6.64 2.38 20.19
C ILE A 133 -5.73 1.47 21.02
N ASP A 134 -5.55 1.79 22.30
CA ASP A 134 -4.95 0.84 23.24
C ASP A 134 -5.95 -0.29 23.51
N LEU A 135 -5.65 -1.49 23.05
CA LEU A 135 -6.55 -2.64 23.23
C LEU A 135 -6.77 -3.00 24.71
N LYS A 136 -5.86 -2.60 25.61
CA LYS A 136 -5.98 -2.87 27.05
C LYS A 136 -7.06 -2.02 27.73
N THR A 137 -7.16 -0.76 27.32
CA THR A 137 -7.99 0.26 28.00
C THR A 137 -9.15 0.76 27.14
N LEU A 138 -9.14 0.39 25.85
CA LEU A 138 -10.06 0.89 24.82
C LEU A 138 -10.03 2.42 24.69
N GLN A 139 -8.93 3.04 25.13
CA GLN A 139 -8.75 4.48 25.00
C GLN A 139 -8.03 4.83 23.69
N PRO A 140 -8.40 5.97 23.08
CA PRO A 140 -7.70 6.50 21.93
C PRO A 140 -6.33 7.04 22.35
N GLU A 141 -5.28 6.60 21.66
CA GLU A 141 -3.91 6.98 21.88
C GLU A 141 -3.35 7.80 20.70
N GLY A 142 -2.27 8.52 20.95
CA GLY A 142 -1.46 9.19 19.93
C GLY A 142 0.01 9.17 20.37
N PRO A 143 0.92 8.53 19.64
CA PRO A 143 2.33 8.52 20.02
C PRO A 143 2.96 9.90 19.78
N SER A 144 3.77 10.36 20.75
CA SER A 144 4.22 11.76 20.91
C SER A 144 4.81 12.48 19.69
N GLU A 145 4.70 13.81 19.71
CA GLU A 145 5.06 14.89 18.74
C GLU A 145 4.01 15.26 17.68
N LYS A 146 3.08 14.36 17.38
CA LYS A 146 1.97 14.59 16.43
C LYS A 146 0.65 13.98 16.93
N GLU A 147 0.48 13.93 18.25
CA GLU A 147 -0.52 13.12 18.98
C GLU A 147 -2.00 13.36 18.64
N LEU A 148 -2.33 14.35 17.81
CA LEU A 148 -3.70 14.79 17.58
C LEU A 148 -3.99 15.17 16.12
N VAL A 149 -3.44 14.42 15.17
CA VAL A 149 -3.78 14.58 13.75
C VAL A 149 -4.14 13.24 13.10
N HIS A 150 -5.08 13.30 12.18
CA HIS A 150 -5.40 12.21 11.28
C HIS A 150 -4.38 12.18 10.13
N GLU A 151 -3.92 10.99 9.77
CA GLU A 151 -3.00 10.77 8.65
C GLU A 151 -3.23 9.40 8.00
N LEU A 152 -3.44 9.39 6.69
CA LEU A 152 -3.40 8.20 5.85
C LEU A 152 -2.36 8.42 4.74
N LYS A 153 -1.54 7.41 4.48
CA LYS A 153 -0.53 7.41 3.42
C LYS A 153 -0.51 6.05 2.75
N ASN A 154 -1.01 5.97 1.53
CA ASN A 154 -1.20 4.70 0.80
C ASN A 154 -1.96 3.66 1.64
N ALA A 155 -2.96 4.09 2.41
CA ALA A 155 -3.68 3.19 3.32
C ALA A 155 -4.75 2.37 2.60
N TYR A 156 -5.47 3.00 1.67
CA TYR A 156 -6.58 2.42 0.92
C TYR A 156 -7.55 1.59 1.78
N PRO A 157 -8.26 2.21 2.74
CA PRO A 157 -9.23 1.50 3.58
C PRO A 157 -10.28 0.72 2.76
N TYR A 158 -10.81 -0.35 3.32
CA TYR A 158 -11.80 -1.19 2.64
C TYR A 158 -13.19 -0.55 2.69
N TYR A 159 -13.35 0.56 1.96
CA TYR A 159 -14.56 1.39 1.97
C TYR A 159 -15.81 0.62 1.55
N GLU A 160 -15.69 -0.37 0.67
CA GLU A 160 -16.82 -1.23 0.28
C GLU A 160 -17.47 -1.93 1.48
N LEU A 161 -16.64 -2.47 2.39
CA LEU A 161 -17.12 -3.05 3.64
C LEU A 161 -17.70 -1.98 4.56
N MET A 162 -17.01 -0.84 4.68
CA MET A 162 -17.48 0.26 5.54
C MET A 162 -18.86 0.77 5.11
N PHE A 163 -19.08 0.99 3.80
CA PHE A 163 -20.37 1.37 3.24
C PHE A 163 -21.45 0.31 3.44
N ALA A 164 -21.11 -0.98 3.36
CA ALA A 164 -22.04 -2.08 3.61
C ALA A 164 -22.49 -2.16 5.07
N VAL A 165 -21.61 -1.80 6.01
CA VAL A 165 -21.89 -1.81 7.45
C VAL A 165 -22.65 -0.58 7.91
N ASP A 166 -22.15 0.61 7.57
CA ASP A 166 -22.75 1.89 7.94
C ASP A 166 -22.41 2.96 6.90
N LYS A 167 -23.31 3.09 5.92
CA LYS A 167 -23.20 4.09 4.85
C LYS A 167 -23.14 5.53 5.40
N PRO A 168 -24.06 5.99 6.28
CA PRO A 168 -23.98 7.34 6.85
C PRO A 168 -22.65 7.65 7.55
N ALA A 169 -22.12 6.73 8.37
CA ALA A 169 -20.84 6.93 9.06
C ALA A 169 -19.66 6.98 8.07
N THR A 170 -19.69 6.14 7.03
CA THR A 170 -18.66 6.15 5.97
C THR A 170 -18.68 7.45 5.16
N VAL A 171 -19.88 7.95 4.81
CA VAL A 171 -20.05 9.25 4.14
C VAL A 171 -19.48 10.37 5.01
N ARG A 172 -19.78 10.38 6.31
CA ARG A 172 -19.23 11.36 7.26
C ARG A 172 -17.71 11.29 7.30
N PHE A 173 -17.13 10.09 7.35
CA PHE A 173 -15.69 9.92 7.34
C PHE A 173 -15.04 10.52 6.10
N ILE A 174 -15.50 10.16 4.89
CA ILE A 174 -14.86 10.63 3.66
C ILE A 174 -14.98 12.15 3.50
N ARG A 175 -16.14 12.72 3.84
CA ARG A 175 -16.34 14.18 3.84
C ARG A 175 -15.45 14.88 4.88
N GLY A 176 -15.38 14.35 6.10
CA GLY A 176 -14.51 14.86 7.17
C GLY A 176 -13.03 14.77 6.80
N PHE A 177 -12.62 13.69 6.13
CA PHE A 177 -11.26 13.47 5.64
C PHE A 177 -10.84 14.56 4.66
N TRP A 178 -11.63 14.81 3.63
CA TRP A 178 -11.37 15.91 2.69
C TRP A 178 -11.43 17.29 3.37
N ASN A 179 -12.41 17.52 4.23
CA ASN A 179 -12.55 18.78 4.97
C ASN A 179 -11.32 19.13 5.82
N ALA A 180 -10.70 18.13 6.43
CA ALA A 180 -9.55 18.32 7.31
C ALA A 180 -8.21 18.40 6.57
N HIS A 181 -8.10 17.74 5.42
CA HIS A 181 -6.84 17.62 4.67
C HIS A 181 -6.70 18.60 3.49
N VAL A 182 -7.79 19.20 3.01
CA VAL A 182 -7.73 20.32 2.07
C VAL A 182 -7.68 21.62 2.87
N TYR A 183 -6.51 22.27 2.89
CA TYR A 183 -6.28 23.52 3.62
C TYR A 183 -6.88 24.72 2.87
N ASP A 184 -6.75 24.73 1.55
CA ASP A 184 -7.36 25.73 0.68
C ASP A 184 -7.97 25.03 -0.54
N TRP A 185 -9.29 25.14 -0.68
CA TRP A 185 -10.03 24.52 -1.76
C TRP A 185 -9.85 25.29 -3.09
N GLU A 186 -9.67 26.61 -3.05
CA GLU A 186 -9.55 27.41 -4.27
C GLU A 186 -8.36 26.97 -5.11
N VAL A 187 -7.25 26.65 -4.45
CA VAL A 187 -6.00 26.23 -5.11
C VAL A 187 -5.66 24.76 -4.86
N ILE A 188 -6.56 24.00 -4.23
CA ILE A 188 -6.38 22.60 -3.80
C ILE A 188 -5.08 22.35 -3.01
N GLU A 189 -4.75 23.27 -2.08
CA GLU A 189 -3.68 23.05 -1.11
C GLU A 189 -4.06 21.88 -0.19
N THR A 190 -3.31 20.79 -0.29
CA THR A 190 -3.54 19.58 0.50
C THR A 190 -2.43 19.38 1.53
N SER A 191 -2.77 18.64 2.59
CA SER A 191 -1.84 18.21 3.62
C SER A 191 -2.02 16.75 3.94
N ARG A 192 -0.90 16.09 4.24
CA ARG A 192 -0.86 14.76 4.84
C ARG A 192 -1.48 14.67 6.24
N HIS A 193 -1.76 15.82 6.87
CA HIS A 193 -2.33 15.93 8.22
C HIS A 193 -3.65 16.69 8.24
N GLY A 194 -4.66 16.07 8.86
CA GLY A 194 -5.95 16.68 9.16
C GLY A 194 -6.16 16.82 10.66
N GLN A 195 -6.75 17.92 11.10
CA GLN A 195 -7.14 18.12 12.49
C GLN A 195 -8.49 17.44 12.77
N TYR A 196 -8.59 16.79 13.94
CA TYR A 196 -9.85 16.32 14.50
C TYR A 196 -10.77 17.49 14.86
N ASP A 197 -12.07 17.19 14.97
CA ASP A 197 -13.16 18.10 15.36
C ASP A 197 -13.28 19.38 14.50
N LYS A 198 -12.72 19.38 13.29
CA LYS A 198 -12.85 20.50 12.35
C LYS A 198 -14.29 20.59 11.84
N LYS A 199 -14.92 21.75 12.02
CA LYS A 199 -16.25 22.06 11.46
C LYS A 199 -16.25 21.86 9.94
N MET A 200 -17.34 21.28 9.43
CA MET A 200 -17.55 21.06 8.00
C MET A 200 -17.61 22.41 7.25
N GLY A 201 -16.81 22.56 6.19
CA GLY A 201 -16.82 23.70 5.28
C GLY A 201 -17.78 23.49 4.09
N LYS A 202 -17.52 24.20 2.99
CA LYS A 202 -18.29 24.10 1.74
C LYS A 202 -18.03 22.81 0.95
N LEU A 203 -16.90 22.14 1.22
CA LEU A 203 -16.46 20.92 0.51
C LEU A 203 -16.55 21.11 -1.01
N TRP A 204 -17.37 20.29 -1.66
CA TRP A 204 -17.42 20.19 -3.10
C TRP A 204 -17.96 21.45 -3.77
N ASP A 205 -18.72 22.28 -3.02
CA ASP A 205 -19.28 23.56 -3.46
C ASP A 205 -18.26 24.72 -3.37
N SER A 206 -17.02 24.43 -2.97
CA SER A 206 -15.94 25.42 -2.98
C SER A 206 -15.58 25.80 -4.42
N SER A 207 -15.18 27.06 -4.62
CA SER A 207 -14.59 27.51 -5.89
C SER A 207 -13.24 26.83 -6.11
N PHE A 208 -12.82 26.78 -7.37
CA PHE A 208 -11.51 26.28 -7.75
C PHE A 208 -10.93 27.11 -8.90
N THR A 209 -9.67 27.49 -8.74
CA THR A 209 -8.86 28.25 -9.69
C THR A 209 -7.54 27.51 -9.87
N GLN A 210 -7.36 26.89 -11.04
CA GLN A 210 -6.13 26.16 -11.37
C GLN A 210 -4.91 27.07 -11.26
N GLN A 211 -3.90 26.60 -10.51
CA GLN A 211 -2.61 27.29 -10.36
C GLN A 211 -1.54 26.71 -11.30
N PRO A 212 -0.49 27.48 -11.61
CA PRO A 212 0.69 26.95 -12.30
C PRO A 212 1.36 25.81 -11.52
N PRO A 213 2.03 24.88 -12.20
CA PRO A 213 2.81 23.82 -11.54
C PRO A 213 3.76 24.33 -10.46
N PHE A 214 3.82 23.60 -9.33
CA PHE A 214 4.72 23.89 -8.21
C PHE A 214 4.52 25.27 -7.57
N PHE A 215 3.29 25.79 -7.53
CA PHE A 215 2.98 26.94 -6.69
C PHE A 215 3.30 26.66 -5.20
N ALA A 216 3.64 27.71 -4.46
CA ALA A 216 4.17 27.58 -3.10
C ALA A 216 3.05 27.53 -2.04
N THR A 217 3.06 26.51 -1.18
CA THR A 217 2.02 26.30 -0.15
C THR A 217 2.61 25.87 1.19
N LYS A 218 1.81 25.92 2.28
CA LYS A 218 2.24 25.40 3.59
C LYS A 218 2.00 23.89 3.67
N GLY A 219 0.84 23.43 3.21
CA GLY A 219 0.47 22.03 3.06
C GLY A 219 1.41 21.34 2.07
N LEU A 220 1.82 20.13 2.42
CA LEU A 220 2.68 19.30 1.58
C LEU A 220 1.80 18.30 0.82
N SER A 221 1.64 18.51 -0.48
CA SER A 221 0.76 17.70 -1.33
C SER A 221 1.37 16.36 -1.74
N PHE A 222 2.01 15.66 -0.79
CA PHE A 222 2.60 14.34 -1.03
C PHE A 222 1.56 13.36 -1.58
N LEU A 223 1.92 12.68 -2.65
CA LEU A 223 1.02 11.76 -3.35
C LEU A 223 0.58 10.60 -2.47
N ASN A 224 1.34 10.18 -1.46
CA ASN A 224 0.90 9.11 -0.57
C ASN A 224 -0.38 9.45 0.20
N ALA A 225 -0.54 10.70 0.64
CA ALA A 225 -1.82 11.16 1.22
C ALA A 225 -2.83 11.55 0.12
N GLY A 226 -2.35 12.12 -0.99
CA GLY A 226 -3.20 12.43 -2.15
C GLY A 226 -3.92 11.20 -2.72
N ASN A 227 -3.25 10.04 -2.70
CA ASN A 227 -3.77 8.73 -3.07
C ASN A 227 -5.03 8.39 -2.27
N ASP A 228 -4.97 8.51 -0.94
CA ASP A 228 -6.11 8.21 -0.07
C ASP A 228 -7.28 9.21 -0.27
N LEU A 229 -6.98 10.48 -0.54
CA LEU A 229 -8.01 11.47 -0.90
C LEU A 229 -8.70 11.10 -2.21
N ILE A 230 -7.95 10.88 -3.30
CA ILE A 230 -8.48 10.50 -4.62
C ILE A 230 -9.33 9.22 -4.51
N TYR A 231 -8.80 8.20 -3.83
CA TYR A 231 -9.49 6.92 -3.66
C TYR A 231 -10.79 7.10 -2.88
N SER A 232 -10.74 7.72 -1.69
CA SER A 232 -11.92 7.90 -0.84
C SER A 232 -13.05 8.68 -1.53
N ALA A 233 -12.77 9.79 -2.22
CA ALA A 233 -13.79 10.55 -2.92
C ALA A 233 -14.38 9.77 -4.12
N SER A 234 -13.57 8.99 -4.82
CA SER A 234 -14.06 8.12 -5.89
C SER A 234 -14.98 7.01 -5.36
N MET A 235 -14.66 6.45 -4.18
CA MET A 235 -15.52 5.49 -3.49
C MET A 235 -16.81 6.13 -2.99
N LEU A 236 -16.76 7.37 -2.50
CA LEU A 236 -17.95 8.13 -2.13
C LEU A 236 -18.87 8.36 -3.35
N TYR A 237 -18.31 8.70 -4.51
CA TYR A 237 -19.10 8.76 -5.74
C TYR A 237 -19.75 7.41 -6.06
N LYS A 238 -18.97 6.32 -6.04
CA LYS A 238 -19.45 4.97 -6.39
C LYS A 238 -20.60 4.47 -5.49
N TYR A 239 -20.51 4.68 -4.18
CA TYR A 239 -21.45 4.11 -3.21
C TYR A 239 -22.52 5.09 -2.70
N ASN A 240 -22.30 6.40 -2.87
CA ASN A 240 -23.23 7.45 -2.43
C ASN A 240 -23.78 8.32 -3.58
N ASN A 241 -23.33 8.10 -4.82
CA ASN A 241 -23.72 8.87 -6.00
C ASN A 241 -23.57 10.39 -5.77
N GLU A 242 -22.36 10.80 -5.38
CA GLU A 242 -22.02 12.20 -5.06
C GLU A 242 -21.09 12.77 -6.14
N PRO A 243 -21.63 13.41 -7.20
CA PRO A 243 -20.83 13.85 -8.35
C PRO A 243 -19.74 14.86 -7.98
N GLY A 244 -20.00 15.72 -7.00
CA GLY A 244 -19.02 16.66 -6.47
C GLY A 244 -17.74 15.95 -6.00
N ALA A 245 -17.87 14.81 -5.30
CA ALA A 245 -16.72 14.02 -4.88
C ALA A 245 -15.91 13.51 -6.08
N LEU A 246 -16.56 13.03 -7.15
CA LEU A 246 -15.85 12.59 -8.35
C LEU A 246 -15.12 13.75 -9.06
N VAL A 247 -15.76 14.92 -9.17
CA VAL A 247 -15.14 16.12 -9.75
C VAL A 247 -13.84 16.46 -9.02
N TRP A 248 -13.88 16.49 -7.68
CA TRP A 248 -12.70 16.80 -6.88
C TRP A 248 -11.66 15.67 -6.87
N ALA A 249 -12.07 14.41 -6.93
CA ALA A 249 -11.16 13.28 -7.08
C ALA A 249 -10.37 13.37 -8.40
N LYS A 250 -11.06 13.61 -9.53
CA LYS A 250 -10.42 13.79 -10.85
C LYS A 250 -9.52 15.02 -10.86
N ARG A 251 -9.97 16.13 -10.31
CA ARG A 251 -9.21 17.38 -10.21
C ARG A 251 -7.93 17.22 -9.40
N LEU A 252 -7.99 16.53 -8.26
CA LEU A 252 -6.82 16.23 -7.45
C LEU A 252 -5.86 15.29 -8.17
N ALA A 253 -6.36 14.24 -8.81
CA ALA A 253 -5.55 13.34 -9.63
C ALA A 253 -4.82 14.11 -10.75
N GLU A 254 -5.52 15.02 -11.44
CA GLU A 254 -4.97 15.87 -12.50
C GLU A 254 -3.87 16.81 -11.99
N GLN A 255 -3.91 17.25 -10.73
CA GLN A 255 -2.82 18.06 -10.17
C GLN A 255 -1.47 17.34 -10.18
N TYR A 256 -1.44 16.00 -10.15
CA TYR A 256 -0.18 15.24 -10.27
C TYR A 256 0.23 14.97 -11.73
N VAL A 257 -0.62 15.36 -12.69
CA VAL A 257 -0.41 15.18 -14.13
C VAL A 257 0.05 16.47 -14.78
N LEU A 258 -0.59 17.60 -14.45
CA LEU A 258 -0.27 18.91 -15.04
C LEU A 258 1.22 19.32 -14.87
N PRO A 259 1.88 19.05 -13.73
CA PRO A 259 3.29 19.36 -13.49
C PRO A 259 4.27 18.36 -14.09
N ARG A 260 3.79 17.27 -14.71
CA ARG A 260 4.68 16.33 -15.40
C ARG A 260 5.57 17.07 -16.38
N ASP A 261 6.82 16.65 -16.43
CA ASP A 261 7.80 17.24 -17.33
C ASP A 261 7.31 17.12 -18.78
N LYS A 262 7.40 18.22 -19.54
CA LYS A 262 6.82 18.31 -20.89
C LYS A 262 7.60 17.50 -21.92
N GLN A 263 8.87 17.21 -21.67
CA GLN A 263 9.70 16.44 -22.58
C GLN A 263 9.63 14.95 -22.25
N THR A 264 9.74 14.58 -20.97
CA THR A 264 9.85 13.17 -20.56
C THR A 264 8.51 12.54 -20.17
N GLY A 265 7.53 13.33 -19.76
CA GLY A 265 6.27 12.84 -19.18
C GLY A 265 6.39 12.29 -17.75
N LEU A 266 7.57 12.38 -17.14
CA LEU A 266 7.85 11.89 -15.79
C LEU A 266 7.25 12.78 -14.69
N GLY A 267 7.10 12.21 -13.49
CA GLY A 267 6.60 12.90 -12.30
C GLY A 267 5.08 12.86 -12.11
N VAL A 268 4.54 13.45 -11.04
CA VAL A 268 5.27 14.08 -9.91
C VAL A 268 4.84 13.49 -8.57
N TYR A 269 5.73 13.49 -7.58
CA TYR A 269 5.42 13.03 -6.21
C TYR A 269 4.55 14.04 -5.42
N GLN A 270 4.60 15.31 -5.78
CA GLN A 270 3.77 16.39 -5.26
C GLN A 270 3.69 17.50 -6.31
N PHE A 271 2.62 18.28 -6.29
CA PHE A 271 2.36 19.33 -7.27
C PHE A 271 2.58 20.75 -6.74
N THR A 272 2.91 20.87 -5.45
CA THR A 272 3.28 22.12 -4.77
C THR A 272 4.73 22.05 -4.33
N GLN A 273 5.33 23.22 -4.07
CA GLN A 273 6.58 23.32 -3.32
C GLN A 273 6.31 23.99 -1.97
N PRO A 274 7.06 23.67 -0.92
CA PRO A 274 6.85 24.33 0.37
C PRO A 274 7.18 25.82 0.32
N LEU A 275 6.28 26.63 0.87
CA LEU A 275 6.48 28.06 1.06
C LEU A 275 7.65 28.31 2.02
N LYS A 276 8.71 28.95 1.51
CA LYS A 276 9.84 29.42 2.32
C LYS A 276 9.38 30.55 3.25
N ARG A 277 9.53 30.32 4.55
CA ARG A 277 9.07 31.19 5.66
C ARG A 277 10.17 31.53 6.64
N ALA A 278 11.34 30.90 6.53
CA ALA A 278 12.51 31.15 7.35
C ALA A 278 13.79 30.80 6.57
N GLU A 279 14.94 31.23 7.10
CA GLU A 279 16.27 30.83 6.64
C GLU A 279 16.90 29.82 7.62
N THR A 280 17.78 28.96 7.11
CA THR A 280 18.63 28.08 7.91
C THR A 280 20.03 28.04 7.32
N SER A 281 21.04 27.94 8.17
CA SER A 281 22.42 27.63 7.80
C SER A 281 22.81 26.18 8.11
N ASP A 282 21.88 25.38 8.64
CA ASP A 282 22.07 23.96 8.94
C ASP A 282 21.39 23.11 7.87
N ASP A 283 22.20 22.46 7.05
CA ASP A 283 21.75 21.55 5.99
C ASP A 283 21.01 20.33 6.53
N SER A 284 21.26 19.94 7.79
CA SER A 284 20.59 18.81 8.43
C SER A 284 19.20 19.16 8.96
N ASP A 285 18.90 20.45 9.20
CA ASP A 285 17.54 20.90 9.52
C ASP A 285 16.71 21.02 8.22
N THR A 286 15.85 20.02 8.04
CA THR A 286 15.07 19.81 6.81
C THR A 286 13.61 20.23 6.95
N ASN A 287 13.29 21.05 7.95
CA ASN A 287 11.94 21.59 8.11
C ASN A 287 11.48 22.33 6.84
N SER A 288 10.26 22.04 6.37
CA SER A 288 9.71 22.63 5.15
C SER A 288 9.56 24.16 5.20
N LYS A 289 9.56 24.77 6.39
CA LYS A 289 9.57 26.23 6.52
C LYS A 289 10.79 26.89 5.88
N TYR A 290 11.88 26.16 5.59
CA TYR A 290 13.06 26.71 4.92
C TYR A 290 13.01 26.61 3.39
N GLY A 291 11.87 26.24 2.82
CA GLY A 291 11.68 26.09 1.37
C GLY A 291 11.86 24.65 0.89
N ASP A 292 11.87 24.47 -0.43
CA ASP A 292 11.91 23.14 -1.06
C ASP A 292 13.20 22.41 -0.72
N ARG A 293 13.06 21.20 -0.17
CA ARG A 293 14.20 20.44 0.34
C ARG A 293 15.06 19.85 -0.78
N ALA A 294 14.48 19.56 -1.94
CA ALA A 294 15.26 19.18 -3.11
C ALA A 294 16.02 20.40 -3.65
N GLN A 295 15.38 21.57 -3.67
CA GLN A 295 16.02 22.79 -4.17
C GLN A 295 17.22 23.17 -3.31
N ARG A 296 17.13 22.98 -1.99
CA ARG A 296 18.26 23.19 -1.07
C ARG A 296 19.40 22.21 -1.29
N GLN A 297 19.10 20.92 -1.45
CA GLN A 297 20.14 19.88 -1.49
C GLN A 297 20.75 19.68 -2.89
N PHE A 298 19.97 19.90 -3.96
CA PHE A 298 20.33 19.61 -5.35
C PHE A 298 20.29 20.85 -6.26
N GLY A 299 19.56 21.91 -5.88
CA GLY A 299 19.44 23.13 -6.69
C GLY A 299 20.76 23.80 -7.07
N PRO A 300 21.80 23.82 -6.23
CA PRO A 300 23.10 24.38 -6.62
C PRO A 300 23.76 23.69 -7.82
N GLU A 301 23.54 22.38 -8.00
CA GLU A 301 24.12 21.60 -9.10
C GLU A 301 23.15 21.40 -10.28
N PHE A 302 21.85 21.31 -10.01
CA PHE A 302 20.84 20.89 -11.00
C PHE A 302 19.83 22.00 -11.36
N GLY A 303 19.94 23.17 -10.73
CA GLY A 303 19.12 24.32 -11.06
C GLY A 303 17.66 24.21 -10.57
N PRO A 304 16.73 24.98 -11.17
CA PRO A 304 15.39 25.21 -10.64
C PRO A 304 14.42 24.02 -10.77
N THR A 305 14.78 22.97 -11.52
CA THR A 305 13.93 21.77 -11.68
C THR A 305 14.09 20.78 -10.52
N ALA A 306 15.08 20.99 -9.65
CA ALA A 306 15.33 20.19 -8.46
C ALA A 306 14.29 20.49 -7.36
N LEU A 307 13.04 20.12 -7.58
CA LEU A 307 11.92 20.27 -6.64
C LEU A 307 11.50 18.91 -6.09
N GLU A 308 10.92 18.89 -4.90
CA GLU A 308 10.54 17.65 -4.21
C GLU A 308 9.67 16.73 -5.07
N GLY A 309 8.73 17.31 -5.83
CA GLY A 309 7.85 16.56 -6.72
C GLY A 309 8.55 15.93 -7.92
N ASN A 310 9.72 16.44 -8.30
CA ASN A 310 10.52 15.94 -9.42
C ASN A 310 11.54 14.88 -9.00
N MET A 311 11.69 14.59 -7.70
CA MET A 311 12.66 13.62 -7.20
C MET A 311 12.13 12.18 -7.36
N LEU A 312 12.47 11.53 -8.47
CA LEU A 312 12.11 10.14 -8.77
C LEU A 312 13.10 9.16 -8.16
N LEU A 313 13.03 9.06 -6.83
CA LEU A 313 13.89 8.21 -6.01
C LEU A 313 13.13 7.01 -5.44
N LYS A 314 13.86 5.98 -5.00
CA LYS A 314 13.31 4.78 -4.37
C LYS A 314 12.28 5.15 -3.27
N GLY A 315 11.16 4.43 -3.25
CA GLY A 315 10.02 4.68 -2.38
C GLY A 315 9.07 5.77 -2.89
N ARG A 316 9.58 6.88 -3.45
CA ARG A 316 8.71 7.88 -4.11
C ARG A 316 8.13 7.34 -5.41
N THR A 317 8.97 6.64 -6.18
CA THR A 317 8.58 5.94 -7.40
C THR A 317 7.66 4.76 -7.14
N SER A 318 7.77 4.08 -5.99
CA SER A 318 6.77 3.08 -5.57
C SER A 318 5.41 3.78 -5.40
N THR A 319 5.31 4.81 -4.56
CA THR A 319 4.04 5.54 -4.36
C THR A 319 3.40 6.03 -5.67
N LEU A 320 4.20 6.51 -6.64
CA LEU A 320 3.72 7.06 -7.91
C LEU A 320 3.41 5.97 -8.96
N TYR A 321 4.27 4.97 -9.11
CA TYR A 321 4.22 3.99 -10.21
C TYR A 321 3.83 2.58 -9.76
N SER A 322 3.54 2.37 -8.47
CA SER A 322 2.89 1.19 -7.91
C SER A 322 1.59 1.59 -7.20
N GLU A 323 1.61 2.14 -5.98
CA GLU A 323 0.39 2.37 -5.20
C GLU A 323 -0.62 3.28 -5.90
N ASN A 324 -0.20 4.45 -6.42
CA ASN A 324 -1.09 5.34 -7.18
C ASN A 324 -1.59 4.67 -8.46
N ALA A 325 -0.71 3.99 -9.19
CA ALA A 325 -1.04 3.34 -10.43
C ALA A 325 -2.08 2.22 -10.24
N LEU A 326 -1.89 1.35 -9.23
CA LEU A 326 -2.83 0.27 -8.93
C LEU A 326 -4.22 0.80 -8.56
N MET A 327 -4.27 1.84 -7.73
CA MET A 327 -5.50 2.51 -7.35
C MET A 327 -6.18 3.16 -8.56
N GLN A 328 -5.46 3.93 -9.36
CA GLN A 328 -6.03 4.62 -10.53
C GLN A 328 -6.49 3.67 -11.64
N LEU A 329 -5.77 2.58 -11.91
CA LEU A 329 -6.18 1.57 -12.88
C LEU A 329 -7.46 0.84 -12.42
N ALA A 330 -7.56 0.52 -11.12
CA ALA A 330 -8.77 -0.06 -10.54
C ALA A 330 -9.96 0.91 -10.63
N LEU A 331 -9.75 2.19 -10.29
CA LEU A 331 -10.77 3.23 -10.43
C LEU A 331 -11.20 3.41 -11.87
N ALA A 332 -10.25 3.51 -12.82
CA ALA A 332 -10.54 3.68 -14.23
C ALA A 332 -11.45 2.57 -14.77
N LYS A 333 -11.12 1.31 -14.46
CA LYS A 333 -11.97 0.16 -14.81
C LYS A 333 -13.36 0.29 -14.19
N SER A 334 -13.45 0.69 -12.92
CA SER A 334 -14.73 0.78 -12.20
C SER A 334 -15.62 1.95 -12.63
N LEU A 335 -15.02 3.05 -13.10
CA LEU A 335 -15.71 4.29 -13.50
C LEU A 335 -16.13 4.28 -14.98
N GLY A 336 -15.67 3.30 -15.77
CA GLY A 336 -15.95 3.22 -17.20
C GLY A 336 -15.47 4.47 -17.93
N SER A 337 -16.33 5.08 -18.76
CA SER A 337 -15.99 6.27 -19.53
C SER A 337 -15.54 7.46 -18.68
N ASN A 338 -16.06 7.60 -17.45
CA ASN A 338 -15.64 8.66 -16.53
C ASN A 338 -14.19 8.51 -16.04
N GLY A 339 -13.64 7.29 -16.15
CA GLY A 339 -12.27 6.94 -15.79
C GLY A 339 -11.26 6.98 -16.94
N ALA A 340 -11.67 7.33 -18.16
CA ALA A 340 -10.79 7.28 -19.34
C ALA A 340 -9.54 8.18 -19.21
N ASP A 341 -9.71 9.40 -18.69
CA ASP A 341 -8.59 10.32 -18.46
C ASP A 341 -7.61 9.74 -17.42
N ILE A 342 -8.15 9.19 -16.33
CA ILE A 342 -7.36 8.55 -15.27
C ILE A 342 -6.54 7.41 -15.88
N GLN A 343 -7.17 6.50 -16.66
CA GLN A 343 -6.47 5.41 -17.33
C GLN A 343 -5.32 5.94 -18.19
N LYS A 344 -5.60 6.95 -19.03
CA LYS A 344 -4.60 7.55 -19.91
C LYS A 344 -3.43 8.11 -19.11
N TRP A 345 -3.71 8.93 -18.09
CA TRP A 345 -2.68 9.54 -17.27
C TRP A 345 -1.82 8.51 -16.54
N THR A 346 -2.42 7.44 -16.03
CA THR A 346 -1.66 6.38 -15.35
C THR A 346 -0.75 5.63 -16.32
N VAL A 347 -1.30 5.19 -17.46
CA VAL A 347 -0.54 4.42 -18.47
C VAL A 347 0.58 5.27 -19.07
N ASP A 348 0.31 6.52 -19.43
CA ASP A 348 1.33 7.44 -19.96
C ASP A 348 2.49 7.63 -18.96
N GLY A 349 2.17 7.74 -17.66
CA GLY A 349 3.19 7.88 -16.60
C GLY A 349 4.05 6.62 -16.44
N LEU A 350 3.44 5.43 -16.47
CA LEU A 350 4.17 4.15 -16.41
C LEU A 350 5.08 3.94 -17.62
N LYS A 351 4.63 4.35 -18.81
CA LYS A 351 5.43 4.32 -20.04
C LYS A 351 6.62 5.27 -19.98
N ALA A 352 6.41 6.52 -19.54
CA ALA A 352 7.49 7.46 -19.31
C ALA A 352 8.53 6.89 -18.33
N PHE A 353 8.09 6.31 -17.22
CA PHE A 353 8.99 5.72 -16.24
C PHE A 353 9.75 4.50 -16.79
N ALA A 354 9.08 3.65 -17.57
CA ALA A 354 9.71 2.54 -18.27
C ALA A 354 10.78 3.03 -19.26
N HIS A 355 10.47 4.06 -20.04
CA HIS A 355 11.35 4.59 -21.08
C HIS A 355 12.66 5.14 -20.51
N TYR A 356 12.55 5.99 -19.49
CA TYR A 356 13.68 6.76 -18.97
C TYR A 356 14.41 6.05 -17.83
N ALA A 357 13.68 5.45 -16.89
CA ALA A 357 14.27 4.96 -15.65
C ALA A 357 14.67 3.49 -15.71
N TYR A 358 13.97 2.65 -16.49
CA TYR A 358 14.21 1.21 -16.47
C TYR A 358 15.49 0.80 -17.21
N ASP A 359 16.28 -0.06 -16.58
CA ASP A 359 17.42 -0.72 -17.18
C ASP A 359 17.14 -2.23 -17.30
N PRO A 360 16.89 -2.73 -18.52
CA PRO A 360 16.58 -4.15 -18.71
C PRO A 360 17.80 -5.06 -18.55
N SER A 361 19.03 -4.52 -18.56
CA SER A 361 20.24 -5.35 -18.45
C SER A 361 20.44 -5.96 -17.07
N ASN A 362 19.88 -5.32 -16.04
CA ASN A 362 20.06 -5.71 -14.63
C ASN A 362 18.77 -5.54 -13.80
N ASN A 363 17.63 -5.29 -14.43
CA ASN A 363 16.33 -5.08 -13.78
C ASN A 363 16.37 -4.01 -12.68
N THR A 364 16.89 -2.83 -13.02
CA THR A 364 16.92 -1.69 -12.08
C THR A 364 16.16 -0.49 -12.61
N PHE A 365 15.70 0.36 -11.69
CA PHE A 365 15.34 1.73 -12.00
C PHE A 365 16.47 2.67 -11.57
N ARG A 366 16.77 3.63 -12.45
CA ARG A 366 17.70 4.73 -12.17
C ARG A 366 17.04 5.71 -11.17
N PRO A 367 17.76 6.21 -10.16
CA PRO A 367 17.31 7.40 -9.44
C PRO A 367 17.36 8.60 -10.40
N MET A 368 16.31 9.40 -10.48
CA MET A 368 16.22 10.47 -11.49
C MET A 368 15.60 11.77 -10.94
N LEU A 369 15.85 12.87 -11.65
CA LEU A 369 14.93 14.00 -11.70
C LEU A 369 13.91 13.80 -12.82
N ALA A 370 12.69 14.32 -12.66
CA ALA A 370 11.63 14.21 -13.67
C ALA A 370 11.97 14.87 -15.01
N ASN A 371 12.91 15.83 -15.05
CA ASN A 371 13.43 16.39 -16.31
C ASN A 371 14.31 15.41 -17.11
N GLY A 372 14.50 14.18 -16.64
CA GLY A 372 15.30 13.14 -17.30
C GLY A 372 16.76 13.08 -16.85
N THR A 373 17.17 13.90 -15.87
CA THR A 373 18.53 13.81 -15.32
C THR A 373 18.69 12.51 -14.54
N ASP A 374 19.67 11.70 -14.95
CA ASP A 374 20.08 10.48 -14.26
C ASP A 374 20.96 10.83 -13.06
N LEU A 375 20.61 10.31 -11.88
CA LEU A 375 21.34 10.46 -10.63
C LEU A 375 22.08 9.18 -10.23
N SER A 376 22.21 8.21 -11.14
CA SER A 376 22.89 6.93 -10.88
C SER A 376 24.33 7.17 -10.42
N ASN A 377 24.63 6.67 -9.22
CA ASN A 377 25.89 6.82 -8.51
C ASN A 377 26.27 8.27 -8.14
N TYR A 378 25.30 9.20 -8.15
CA TYR A 378 25.52 10.57 -7.69
C TYR A 378 25.81 10.59 -6.18
N THR A 379 26.90 11.24 -5.78
CA THR A 379 27.30 11.41 -4.38
C THR A 379 26.79 12.74 -3.85
N LEU A 380 25.99 12.73 -2.79
CA LEU A 380 25.43 13.94 -2.21
C LEU A 380 26.55 14.86 -1.67
N PRO A 381 26.68 16.11 -2.17
CA PRO A 381 27.78 17.00 -1.78
C PRO A 381 27.55 17.65 -0.42
N ARG A 382 26.32 17.59 0.10
CA ARG A 382 25.88 18.19 1.36
C ARG A 382 24.78 17.36 2.04
N ASP A 383 24.59 17.60 3.32
CA ASP A 383 23.47 17.05 4.08
C ASP A 383 22.14 17.58 3.54
N GLY A 384 21.05 16.89 3.88
CA GLY A 384 19.72 17.32 3.49
C GLY A 384 18.70 16.21 3.60
N TYR A 385 17.51 16.49 3.08
CA TYR A 385 16.33 15.62 3.24
C TYR A 385 16.48 14.24 2.58
N TYR A 386 17.30 14.15 1.53
CA TYR A 386 17.49 12.94 0.75
C TYR A 386 18.69 12.11 1.20
N GLY A 387 19.42 12.57 2.24
CA GLY A 387 20.53 11.83 2.82
C GLY A 387 21.64 12.75 3.32
N LYS A 388 22.59 12.15 4.04
CA LYS A 388 23.79 12.83 4.51
C LYS A 388 24.80 13.00 3.37
N LYS A 389 25.67 14.00 3.47
CA LYS A 389 26.84 14.19 2.60
C LYS A 389 27.62 12.88 2.47
N GLY A 390 28.04 12.58 1.25
CA GLY A 390 28.74 11.34 0.92
C GLY A 390 27.83 10.13 0.67
N SER A 391 26.51 10.24 0.91
CA SER A 391 25.57 9.19 0.49
C SER A 391 25.55 9.09 -1.03
N VAL A 392 25.46 7.88 -1.56
CA VAL A 392 25.44 7.61 -3.01
C VAL A 392 24.05 7.13 -3.43
N LEU A 393 23.43 7.82 -4.37
CA LEU A 393 22.16 7.42 -4.97
C LEU A 393 22.44 6.32 -6.00
N LYS A 394 22.03 5.09 -5.74
CA LYS A 394 22.29 3.95 -6.64
C LYS A 394 21.03 3.56 -7.44
N PRO A 395 21.17 3.00 -8.65
CA PRO A 395 20.12 2.19 -9.25
C PRO A 395 19.59 1.17 -8.25
N TYR A 396 18.29 0.95 -8.25
CA TYR A 396 17.62 0.05 -7.32
C TYR A 396 16.82 -1.00 -8.08
N PRO A 397 16.76 -2.25 -7.57
CA PRO A 397 16.00 -3.31 -8.22
C PRO A 397 14.53 -2.92 -8.41
N ALA A 398 13.98 -3.26 -9.57
CA ALA A 398 12.55 -3.20 -9.82
C ALA A 398 11.89 -4.46 -9.25
N GLY A 399 11.23 -4.35 -8.10
CA GLY A 399 10.58 -5.47 -7.41
C GLY A 399 9.21 -5.84 -7.97
N SER A 400 8.62 -6.90 -7.39
CA SER A 400 7.31 -7.44 -7.79
C SER A 400 6.15 -6.46 -7.66
N GLU A 401 6.27 -5.41 -6.83
CA GLU A 401 5.25 -4.36 -6.73
C GLU A 401 5.11 -3.55 -8.03
N PHE A 402 6.20 -3.45 -8.81
CA PHE A 402 6.19 -2.88 -10.15
C PHE A 402 5.75 -3.92 -11.19
N LEU A 403 6.14 -5.19 -11.04
CA LEU A 403 5.61 -6.26 -11.90
C LEU A 403 4.08 -6.23 -11.91
N LEU A 404 3.47 -6.06 -10.73
CA LEU A 404 2.03 -5.93 -10.57
C LEU A 404 1.47 -4.70 -11.28
N SER A 405 2.05 -3.52 -11.12
CA SER A 405 1.51 -2.30 -11.76
C SER A 405 1.65 -2.34 -13.29
N TYR A 406 2.76 -2.84 -13.82
CA TYR A 406 2.95 -3.03 -15.25
C TYR A 406 2.05 -4.12 -15.84
N ALA A 407 1.89 -5.26 -15.16
CA ALA A 407 0.94 -6.31 -15.56
C ALA A 407 -0.50 -5.79 -15.58
N ARG A 408 -0.91 -5.07 -14.53
CA ARG A 408 -2.26 -4.49 -14.44
C ARG A 408 -2.50 -3.43 -15.51
N ALA A 409 -1.54 -2.56 -15.76
CA ALA A 409 -1.64 -1.59 -16.85
C ALA A 409 -1.82 -2.29 -18.20
N TYR A 410 -1.11 -3.40 -18.42
CA TYR A 410 -1.25 -4.23 -19.62
C TYR A 410 -2.62 -4.91 -19.77
N THR A 411 -3.38 -5.10 -18.69
CA THR A 411 -4.79 -5.55 -18.79
C THR A 411 -5.69 -4.51 -19.46
N LEU A 412 -5.37 -3.21 -19.33
CA LEU A 412 -6.17 -2.09 -19.84
C LEU A 412 -5.58 -1.47 -21.11
N ALA A 413 -4.27 -1.57 -21.33
CA ALA A 413 -3.57 -1.02 -22.49
C ALA A 413 -2.48 -2.00 -22.97
N LYS A 414 -2.73 -2.67 -24.10
CA LYS A 414 -1.80 -3.65 -24.71
C LYS A 414 -0.61 -2.95 -25.36
N ASP A 415 0.39 -2.57 -24.56
CA ASP A 415 1.58 -1.85 -24.99
C ASP A 415 2.86 -2.67 -24.74
N SER A 416 3.74 -2.74 -25.73
CA SER A 416 4.96 -3.55 -25.66
C SER A 416 6.00 -3.00 -24.69
N GLU A 417 5.99 -1.69 -24.40
CA GLU A 417 6.89 -1.06 -23.43
C GLU A 417 6.52 -1.47 -22.00
N LEU A 418 5.22 -1.55 -21.70
CA LEU A 418 4.73 -2.09 -20.42
C LEU A 418 5.11 -3.57 -20.26
N TRP A 419 4.91 -4.35 -21.32
CA TRP A 419 5.25 -5.78 -21.32
C TRP A 419 6.76 -6.00 -21.13
N LYS A 420 7.60 -5.18 -21.75
CA LYS A 420 9.07 -5.26 -21.63
C LYS A 420 9.51 -5.14 -20.16
N VAL A 421 8.92 -4.22 -19.41
CA VAL A 421 9.23 -4.06 -17.97
C VAL A 421 8.74 -5.27 -17.19
N ALA A 422 7.48 -5.68 -17.37
CA ALA A 422 6.93 -6.87 -16.71
C ALA A 422 7.78 -8.13 -16.97
N ARG A 423 8.21 -8.34 -18.22
CA ARG A 423 9.04 -9.49 -18.62
C ARG A 423 10.41 -9.46 -17.96
N GLY A 424 11.05 -8.30 -17.90
CA GLY A 424 12.36 -8.18 -17.26
C GLY A 424 12.30 -8.35 -15.75
N ILE A 425 11.28 -7.80 -15.08
CA ILE A 425 11.08 -8.02 -13.64
C ILE A 425 10.81 -9.49 -13.35
N ALA A 426 9.88 -10.14 -14.06
CA ALA A 426 9.58 -11.55 -13.85
C ALA A 426 10.81 -12.46 -14.02
N SER A 427 11.65 -12.18 -15.03
CA SER A 427 12.91 -12.90 -15.23
C SER A 427 13.86 -12.71 -14.03
N SER A 428 14.05 -11.47 -13.58
CA SER A 428 14.92 -11.15 -12.43
C SER A 428 14.42 -11.71 -11.10
N GLU A 429 13.10 -11.81 -10.93
CA GLU A 429 12.45 -12.41 -9.74
C GLU A 429 12.48 -13.95 -9.77
N GLY A 430 13.13 -14.54 -10.78
CA GLY A 430 13.28 -15.98 -10.92
C GLY A 430 11.99 -16.68 -11.34
N LEU A 431 11.03 -15.97 -11.92
CA LEU A 431 9.77 -16.51 -12.42
C LEU A 431 9.90 -17.10 -13.84
N GLY A 432 11.05 -16.88 -14.49
CA GLY A 432 11.32 -17.30 -15.86
C GLY A 432 10.88 -16.25 -16.87
N ASP A 433 10.80 -16.65 -18.14
CA ASP A 433 10.39 -15.77 -19.22
C ASP A 433 8.87 -15.83 -19.41
N ILE A 434 8.18 -14.71 -19.18
CA ILE A 434 6.72 -14.62 -19.37
C ILE A 434 6.30 -14.62 -20.85
N GLY A 435 7.23 -14.62 -21.80
CA GLY A 435 6.96 -14.78 -23.23
C GLY A 435 6.72 -13.47 -23.96
N GLU A 436 6.13 -13.58 -25.16
CA GLU A 436 5.70 -12.44 -25.98
C GLU A 436 4.40 -11.82 -25.41
N PRO A 437 3.97 -10.62 -25.86
CA PRO A 437 2.85 -9.90 -25.24
C PRO A 437 1.48 -10.63 -25.21
N ASP A 438 1.30 -11.66 -26.04
CA ASP A 438 0.14 -12.57 -26.02
C ASP A 438 0.29 -13.74 -25.02
N GLY A 439 1.41 -13.78 -24.30
CA GLY A 439 1.83 -14.84 -23.39
C GLY A 439 2.30 -16.12 -24.08
N ILE A 440 2.41 -16.13 -25.41
CA ILE A 440 2.90 -17.28 -26.16
C ILE A 440 4.44 -17.34 -26.06
N LYS A 441 5.01 -18.55 -26.21
CA LYS A 441 6.45 -18.86 -26.04
C LYS A 441 6.99 -18.57 -24.63
N ALA A 442 6.12 -18.47 -23.62
CA ALA A 442 6.55 -18.36 -22.23
C ALA A 442 7.41 -19.56 -21.81
N GLN A 443 8.54 -19.30 -21.16
CA GLN A 443 9.43 -20.27 -20.54
C GLN A 443 9.47 -20.01 -19.04
N LEU A 444 8.33 -20.27 -18.40
CA LEU A 444 8.14 -20.05 -16.97
C LEU A 444 8.99 -21.01 -16.13
N ASN A 445 9.53 -20.52 -15.03
CA ASN A 445 10.35 -21.29 -14.11
C ASN A 445 9.48 -22.00 -13.06
N MET A 446 8.97 -23.19 -13.37
CA MET A 446 8.20 -24.01 -12.42
C MET A 446 9.05 -24.55 -11.25
N GLY A 447 10.37 -24.38 -11.28
CA GLY A 447 11.29 -24.67 -10.19
C GLY A 447 11.58 -23.48 -9.26
N THR A 448 10.90 -22.34 -9.46
CA THR A 448 11.18 -21.10 -8.73
C THR A 448 11.12 -21.26 -7.21
N LYS A 449 11.95 -20.48 -6.52
CA LYS A 449 11.95 -20.32 -5.06
C LYS A 449 11.25 -19.06 -4.60
N ASN A 450 10.77 -18.24 -5.54
CA ASN A 450 10.03 -17.02 -5.25
C ASN A 450 8.81 -17.34 -4.36
N SER A 451 8.69 -16.61 -3.26
CA SER A 451 7.59 -16.67 -2.29
C SER A 451 6.98 -15.28 -2.08
N ASP A 452 7.07 -14.41 -3.08
CA ASP A 452 6.56 -13.05 -2.95
C ASP A 452 5.05 -13.00 -3.28
N PRO A 453 4.18 -12.56 -2.36
CA PRO A 453 2.75 -12.42 -2.62
C PRO A 453 2.43 -11.45 -3.77
N TYR A 454 3.25 -10.42 -4.02
CA TYR A 454 3.08 -9.52 -5.16
C TYR A 454 3.19 -10.25 -6.50
N ALA A 455 4.06 -11.26 -6.60
CA ALA A 455 4.22 -12.07 -7.80
C ALA A 455 2.95 -12.86 -8.11
N ILE A 456 2.25 -13.39 -7.10
CA ILE A 456 0.96 -14.08 -7.30
C ILE A 456 -0.07 -13.13 -7.90
N PHE A 457 -0.24 -11.94 -7.32
CA PHE A 457 -1.17 -10.95 -7.87
C PHE A 457 -0.84 -10.58 -9.30
N ALA A 458 0.45 -10.39 -9.62
CA ALA A 458 0.85 -10.04 -10.97
C ALA A 458 0.63 -11.20 -11.97
N LEU A 459 0.87 -12.44 -11.57
CA LEU A 459 0.61 -13.62 -12.39
C LEU A 459 -0.88 -13.82 -12.66
N ILE A 460 -1.76 -13.47 -11.70
CA ILE A 460 -3.21 -13.43 -11.93
C ILE A 460 -3.55 -12.36 -12.97
N ASP A 461 -2.99 -11.15 -12.88
CA ASP A 461 -3.23 -10.07 -13.84
C ASP A 461 -2.70 -10.44 -15.26
N LEU A 462 -1.54 -11.12 -15.35
CA LEU A 462 -1.01 -11.66 -16.61
C LEU A 462 -1.92 -12.75 -17.21
N TRP A 463 -2.45 -13.64 -16.38
CA TRP A 463 -3.45 -14.63 -16.80
C TRP A 463 -4.72 -13.94 -17.32
N GLN A 464 -5.25 -12.94 -16.61
CA GLN A 464 -6.42 -12.18 -17.07
C GLN A 464 -6.14 -11.48 -18.42
N ALA A 465 -4.93 -10.97 -18.60
CA ALA A 465 -4.52 -10.26 -19.81
C ALA A 465 -4.36 -11.15 -21.05
N THR A 466 -4.06 -12.43 -20.88
CA THR A 466 -3.59 -13.33 -21.96
C THR A 466 -4.36 -14.64 -22.08
N SER A 467 -5.16 -14.99 -21.07
CA SER A 467 -5.81 -16.29 -20.89
C SER A 467 -4.86 -17.50 -20.80
N GLN A 468 -3.55 -17.30 -20.63
CA GLN A 468 -2.58 -18.39 -20.57
C GLN A 468 -2.54 -19.03 -19.16
N GLN A 469 -2.99 -20.28 -19.07
CA GLN A 469 -3.11 -21.01 -17.79
C GLN A 469 -1.77 -21.24 -17.08
N ASN A 470 -0.66 -21.22 -17.82
CA ASN A 470 0.67 -21.42 -17.25
C ASN A 470 1.03 -20.36 -16.20
N TYR A 471 0.48 -19.14 -16.29
CA TYR A 471 0.69 -18.13 -15.24
C TYR A 471 0.03 -18.51 -13.92
N LEU A 472 -1.17 -19.09 -13.93
CA LEU A 472 -1.82 -19.61 -12.72
C LEU A 472 -1.10 -20.84 -12.17
N GLN A 473 -0.51 -21.68 -13.02
CA GLN A 473 0.35 -22.80 -12.58
C GLN A 473 1.60 -22.29 -11.87
N LEU A 474 2.24 -21.24 -12.40
CA LEU A 474 3.38 -20.62 -11.73
C LEU A 474 2.94 -19.92 -10.41
N ALA A 475 1.78 -19.29 -10.39
CA ALA A 475 1.24 -18.67 -9.18
C ALA A 475 0.98 -19.71 -8.07
N ARG A 476 0.49 -20.91 -8.43
CA ARG A 476 0.40 -22.06 -7.51
C ARG A 476 1.77 -22.42 -6.94
N LYS A 477 2.82 -22.44 -7.78
CA LYS A 477 4.17 -22.73 -7.30
C LYS A 477 4.69 -21.69 -6.30
N VAL A 478 4.44 -20.40 -6.56
CA VAL A 478 4.78 -19.31 -5.62
C VAL A 478 3.97 -19.44 -4.33
N ALA A 479 2.68 -19.76 -4.42
CA ALA A 479 1.83 -20.02 -3.26
C ALA A 479 2.33 -21.19 -2.41
N ASP A 480 2.77 -22.29 -3.02
CA ASP A 480 3.38 -23.43 -2.30
C ASP A 480 4.65 -23.00 -1.55
N ASN A 481 5.46 -22.12 -2.16
CA ASN A 481 6.64 -21.57 -1.52
C ASN A 481 6.29 -20.67 -0.32
N ILE A 482 5.24 -19.84 -0.42
CA ILE A 482 4.71 -19.06 0.71
C ILE A 482 4.30 -19.99 1.86
N LEU A 483 3.51 -21.03 1.56
CA LEU A 483 3.08 -21.99 2.57
C LEU A 483 4.25 -22.70 3.24
N GLN A 484 5.30 -23.01 2.49
CA GLN A 484 6.49 -23.68 3.02
C GLN A 484 7.37 -22.74 3.87
N GLN A 485 7.52 -21.49 3.45
CA GLN A 485 8.57 -20.60 3.98
C GLN A 485 8.05 -19.57 4.98
N HIS A 486 6.79 -19.14 4.87
CA HIS A 486 6.27 -18.00 5.63
C HIS A 486 5.33 -18.42 6.77
N ARG A 487 4.97 -19.70 6.87
CA ARG A 487 4.10 -20.19 7.94
C ARG A 487 4.87 -20.33 9.25
N LEU A 488 4.32 -19.77 10.33
CA LEU A 488 4.84 -19.93 11.67
C LEU A 488 3.69 -19.94 12.69
N ASN A 489 3.45 -21.09 13.33
CA ASN A 489 2.44 -21.26 14.38
C ASN A 489 1.05 -20.66 14.07
N GLY A 490 0.55 -20.91 12.86
CA GLY A 490 -0.74 -20.40 12.42
C GLY A 490 -0.70 -19.02 11.77
N PHE A 491 0.39 -18.25 11.92
CA PHE A 491 0.60 -16.95 11.29
C PHE A 491 1.37 -17.03 9.96
N PHE A 492 1.40 -15.91 9.24
CA PHE A 492 2.31 -15.64 8.13
C PHE A 492 3.36 -14.59 8.53
N VAL A 493 4.64 -14.88 8.25
CA VAL A 493 5.79 -14.04 8.60
C VAL A 493 6.77 -13.94 7.44
N GLY A 494 7.40 -12.78 7.26
CA GLY A 494 8.43 -12.61 6.23
C GLY A 494 9.74 -13.35 6.53
N GLN A 495 10.03 -13.60 7.81
CA GLN A 495 11.17 -14.41 8.25
C GLN A 495 10.79 -15.25 9.48
N GLN A 496 11.28 -16.49 9.54
CA GLN A 496 10.97 -17.44 10.62
C GLN A 496 11.45 -17.00 12.02
N ASN A 497 12.42 -16.08 12.08
CA ASN A 497 12.94 -15.52 13.32
C ASN A 497 12.36 -14.14 13.66
N THR A 498 11.33 -13.64 12.94
CA THR A 498 10.69 -12.37 13.30
C THR A 498 10.08 -12.44 14.70
N GLN A 499 10.14 -11.35 15.45
CA GLN A 499 9.56 -11.26 16.80
C GLN A 499 8.04 -11.22 16.74
N TYR A 500 7.46 -10.41 15.84
CA TYR A 500 6.02 -10.22 15.72
C TYR A 500 5.53 -10.53 14.31
N ALA A 501 4.45 -11.30 14.21
CA ALA A 501 3.67 -11.43 12.99
C ALA A 501 2.71 -10.23 12.86
N ASN A 502 2.67 -9.61 11.69
CA ASN A 502 1.68 -8.58 11.35
C ASN A 502 0.38 -9.26 10.93
N ILE A 503 -0.75 -8.90 11.55
CA ILE A 503 -2.05 -9.48 11.18
C ILE A 503 -2.57 -8.97 9.83
N ASP A 504 -2.00 -7.87 9.32
CA ASP A 504 -2.30 -7.29 8.01
C ASP A 504 -1.39 -7.82 6.89
N ASN A 505 -0.72 -8.96 7.13
CA ASN A 505 0.11 -9.64 6.14
C ASN A 505 -0.72 -10.00 4.88
N ILE A 506 -0.14 -9.77 3.70
CA ILE A 506 -0.79 -9.95 2.40
C ILE A 506 -0.59 -11.35 1.79
N ASP A 507 0.23 -12.21 2.37
CA ASP A 507 0.34 -13.64 2.01
C ASP A 507 -1.04 -14.32 1.95
N PRO A 508 -1.87 -14.30 3.04
CA PRO A 508 -3.20 -14.91 2.99
C PRO A 508 -4.11 -14.26 1.95
N TYR A 509 -3.90 -12.97 1.65
CA TYR A 509 -4.66 -12.27 0.62
C TYR A 509 -4.30 -12.80 -0.77
N ALA A 510 -3.02 -12.91 -1.09
CA ALA A 510 -2.54 -13.47 -2.35
C ALA A 510 -3.03 -14.92 -2.55
N LEU A 511 -2.98 -15.74 -1.49
CA LEU A 511 -3.49 -17.11 -1.52
C LEU A 511 -5.00 -17.18 -1.81
N LEU A 512 -5.81 -16.31 -1.18
CA LEU A 512 -7.25 -16.23 -1.47
C LEU A 512 -7.53 -15.73 -2.88
N ALA A 513 -6.80 -14.73 -3.36
CA ALA A 513 -6.97 -14.22 -4.71
C ALA A 513 -6.65 -15.27 -5.77
N LEU A 514 -5.61 -16.09 -5.53
CA LEU A 514 -5.30 -17.23 -6.40
C LEU A 514 -6.42 -18.27 -6.37
N GLU A 515 -6.92 -18.62 -5.19
CA GLU A 515 -8.03 -19.58 -5.07
C GLU A 515 -9.29 -19.08 -5.79
N ALA A 516 -9.62 -17.81 -5.62
CA ALA A 516 -10.71 -17.15 -6.33
C ALA A 516 -10.53 -17.20 -7.85
N ALA A 517 -9.31 -16.94 -8.36
CA ALA A 517 -9.01 -17.03 -9.79
C ALA A 517 -9.19 -18.46 -10.32
N LEU A 518 -8.69 -19.47 -9.59
CA LEU A 518 -8.78 -20.89 -9.97
C LEU A 518 -10.23 -21.41 -9.97
N GLN A 519 -11.09 -20.86 -9.10
CA GLN A 519 -12.51 -21.17 -9.06
C GLN A 519 -13.36 -20.34 -10.05
N ASN A 520 -12.74 -19.47 -10.87
CA ASN A 520 -13.43 -18.49 -11.72
C ASN A 520 -14.37 -17.55 -10.93
N LYS A 521 -13.99 -17.21 -9.70
CA LYS A 521 -14.70 -16.34 -8.77
C LYS A 521 -13.83 -15.15 -8.35
N ALA A 522 -13.05 -14.57 -9.26
CA ALA A 522 -12.11 -13.50 -8.95
C ALA A 522 -12.74 -12.33 -8.14
N ASP A 523 -14.01 -12.01 -8.40
CA ASP A 523 -14.75 -10.94 -7.71
C ASP A 523 -15.15 -11.30 -6.25
N ALA A 524 -14.98 -12.56 -5.83
CA ALA A 524 -15.24 -12.97 -4.45
C ALA A 524 -14.21 -12.39 -3.47
N VAL A 525 -13.04 -11.99 -3.95
CA VAL A 525 -11.97 -11.41 -3.17
C VAL A 525 -11.76 -9.96 -3.65
N PRO A 526 -11.72 -8.96 -2.75
CA PRO A 526 -11.50 -7.57 -3.16
C PRO A 526 -10.22 -7.39 -3.97
N GLN A 527 -10.19 -6.42 -4.88
CA GLN A 527 -8.99 -6.16 -5.67
C GLN A 527 -7.87 -5.60 -4.79
N PHE A 528 -6.66 -6.17 -4.90
CA PHE A 528 -5.50 -5.72 -4.15
C PHE A 528 -4.95 -4.41 -4.72
N LEU A 529 -4.87 -3.37 -3.90
CA LEU A 529 -4.38 -2.03 -4.29
C LEU A 529 -3.02 -1.67 -3.69
N ASN A 530 -2.37 -2.61 -2.99
CA ASN A 530 -1.15 -2.36 -2.23
C ASN A 530 -1.31 -1.29 -1.13
N GLY A 531 -2.45 -1.32 -0.43
CA GLY A 531 -2.67 -0.47 0.74
C GLY A 531 -2.06 -1.06 1.99
N SER A 532 -1.49 -0.22 2.86
CA SER A 532 -1.01 -0.64 4.19
C SER A 532 -1.11 0.50 5.19
N GLY A 533 -1.34 0.17 6.46
CA GLY A 533 -1.29 1.14 7.54
C GLY A 533 0.05 1.14 8.26
N PHE A 534 0.32 2.22 8.98
CA PHE A 534 1.48 2.35 9.86
C PHE A 534 1.10 3.20 11.07
N THR A 535 1.95 3.17 12.08
CA THR A 535 1.88 3.98 13.29
C THR A 535 3.26 4.58 13.53
N GLU A 536 3.36 5.90 13.64
CA GLU A 536 4.61 6.65 13.79
C GLU A 536 4.54 7.62 14.97
N GLY A 537 5.57 7.62 15.81
CA GLY A 537 5.76 8.63 16.86
C GLY A 537 6.96 8.35 17.75
N ALA A 538 7.04 8.99 18.91
CA ALA A 538 8.09 8.70 19.88
C ALA A 538 7.89 7.33 20.53
N TYR A 539 8.98 6.58 20.69
CA TYR A 539 9.02 5.29 21.35
C TYR A 539 10.15 5.25 22.38
N ARG A 540 9.87 4.78 23.59
CA ARG A 540 10.86 4.66 24.67
C ARG A 540 11.70 3.39 24.52
N LEU A 541 13.02 3.55 24.41
CA LEU A 541 13.98 2.45 24.36
C LEU A 541 14.20 1.83 25.75
N ALA A 542 14.84 0.65 25.76
CA ALA A 542 15.11 -0.11 26.98
C ALA A 542 16.02 0.65 27.99
N ASP A 543 16.92 1.50 27.50
CA ASP A 543 17.77 2.38 28.32
C ASP A 543 17.03 3.63 28.84
N GLY A 544 15.75 3.78 28.51
CA GLY A 544 14.90 4.90 28.88
C GLY A 544 15.00 6.11 27.97
N SER A 545 15.86 6.09 26.94
CA SER A 545 15.97 7.17 25.96
C SER A 545 14.80 7.17 24.96
N MET A 546 14.52 8.33 24.37
CA MET A 546 13.44 8.49 23.39
C MET A 546 13.96 8.33 21.97
N ARG A 547 13.30 7.46 21.21
CA ARG A 547 13.51 7.32 19.77
C ARG A 547 12.35 7.98 19.02
N ILE A 548 12.62 9.16 18.51
CA ILE A 548 11.65 9.97 17.75
C ILE A 548 11.42 9.38 16.35
N SER A 549 10.22 9.56 15.80
CA SER A 549 9.83 9.06 14.47
C SER A 549 10.06 7.55 14.31
N THR A 550 9.76 6.78 15.37
CA THR A 550 9.72 5.32 15.31
C THR A 550 8.46 4.90 14.58
N ARG A 551 8.55 3.84 13.77
CA ARG A 551 7.39 3.20 13.13
C ARG A 551 7.18 1.78 13.63
N ASP A 552 5.92 1.35 13.66
CA ASP A 552 5.56 -0.05 13.89
C ASP A 552 6.17 -1.01 12.85
N GLU A 553 6.36 -0.57 11.61
CA GLU A 553 7.16 -1.27 10.58
C GLU A 553 8.54 -1.72 11.11
N GLU A 554 9.20 -0.89 11.94
CA GLU A 554 10.50 -1.19 12.50
C GLU A 554 10.43 -2.22 13.63
N LEU A 555 9.28 -2.30 14.33
CA LEU A 555 9.00 -3.35 15.32
C LEU A 555 8.75 -4.69 14.64
N PHE A 556 8.01 -4.69 13.52
CA PHE A 556 7.80 -5.90 12.71
C PHE A 556 9.08 -6.41 12.04
N ALA A 557 10.07 -5.54 11.85
CA ALA A 557 11.38 -5.92 11.31
C ALA A 557 12.33 -6.55 12.35
N LEU A 558 12.01 -6.49 13.65
CA LEU A 558 12.84 -7.06 14.71
C LEU A 558 12.83 -8.58 14.64
N LYS A 559 14.02 -9.17 14.76
CA LYS A 559 14.15 -10.61 15.03
C LYS A 559 14.00 -10.90 16.52
N THR A 560 13.80 -12.17 16.83
CA THR A 560 13.66 -12.66 18.21
C THR A 560 14.84 -12.20 19.05
N GLY A 561 14.57 -11.46 20.12
CA GLY A 561 15.59 -10.90 21.02
C GLY A 561 16.27 -9.61 20.56
N GLU A 562 15.98 -9.10 19.36
CA GLU A 562 16.47 -7.79 18.93
C GLU A 562 15.68 -6.65 19.57
N GLN A 563 16.32 -5.49 19.68
CA GLN A 563 15.71 -4.24 20.14
C GLN A 563 15.94 -3.13 19.13
N LEU A 564 15.05 -2.15 19.11
CA LEU A 564 15.24 -0.94 18.30
C LEU A 564 16.53 -0.23 18.71
N LYS A 565 17.29 0.19 17.70
CA LYS A 565 18.51 1.00 17.87
C LYS A 565 18.21 2.48 17.66
N PRO A 566 19.00 3.41 18.22
CA PRO A 566 18.89 4.83 17.90
C PRO A 566 18.93 5.07 16.39
N ASN A 567 18.06 5.95 15.89
CA ASN A 567 17.98 6.27 14.45
C ASN A 567 18.73 7.55 14.06
N GLY A 568 19.39 8.20 15.02
CA GLY A 568 20.16 9.43 14.79
C GLY A 568 19.32 10.65 14.41
N LYS A 569 17.99 10.57 14.53
CA LYS A 569 17.09 11.72 14.41
C LYS A 569 17.03 12.44 15.76
N LYS A 570 16.94 13.76 15.72
CA LYS A 570 16.79 14.63 16.89
C LYS A 570 15.49 15.38 16.81
#